data_AF-A0A355SUQ3-F1
#
_entry.id   AF-A0A355SUQ3-F1
#
_cell.length_a   1.000
_cell.length_b   1.000
_cell.length_c   1.000
_cell.angle_alpha   90.00
_cell.angle_beta   90.00
_cell.angle_gamma   90.00
#
_symmetry.space_group_name_H-M   'P 1'
#
loop_
_entity.id
_entity.type
_entity.pdbx_description
1 polymer ?
#
loop_
_entity_poly.entity_id
_entity_poly.type
_entity_poly.pdbx_seq_one_letter_code
_entity_poly.pdbx_strand_id
1 'polypeptide(L)'
;MFKSLRIALSLILAAFVLPACTKKQDPTPVGTTIGSSSSKSSDIGDSIIPAGDGTGWGTDLEPRALGDGIDLGANTYNGRQMVRGVLQPVYFGFDSSSIAAAERSKLQNAATHLMENPSDELLMEGHCDWYGTEDYNLALGDRRANSARDYLATLGVSTDRIDTLSKGSLEATAGLSKSESGQDRRVELIILK
;
A
#
# COMPACT_ATOMS: atom_id res chain seq x y z
N MET A 1 -17.69 45.61 59.60
CA MET A 1 -16.92 44.61 58.82
C MET A 1 -17.75 44.24 57.60
N PHE A 2 -17.52 44.89 56.46
CA PHE A 2 -17.03 44.30 55.19
C PHE A 2 -17.88 43.11 54.69
N LYS A 3 -18.44 43.05 53.47
CA LYS A 3 -18.08 43.72 52.21
C LYS A 3 -19.23 43.55 51.19
N SER A 4 -19.57 44.63 50.50
CA SER A 4 -20.28 44.66 49.23
C SER A 4 -19.38 44.04 48.15
N LEU A 5 -19.86 43.07 47.36
CA LEU A 5 -19.11 42.55 46.22
C LEU A 5 -19.93 42.69 44.94
N ARG A 6 -19.40 43.56 44.07
CA ARG A 6 -19.96 44.02 42.80
C ARG A 6 -19.88 42.90 41.76
N ILE A 7 -21.00 42.61 41.11
CA ILE A 7 -21.06 41.69 39.96
C ILE A 7 -20.48 42.44 38.76
N ALA A 8 -19.25 42.09 38.38
CA ALA A 8 -18.58 42.64 37.20
C ALA A 8 -18.90 41.75 35.98
N LEU A 9 -19.71 42.28 35.08
CA LEU A 9 -20.00 41.72 33.76
C LEU A 9 -18.75 41.85 32.87
N SER A 10 -18.05 40.74 32.62
CA SER A 10 -16.86 40.70 31.76
C SER A 10 -17.25 40.25 30.35
N LEU A 11 -17.21 41.19 29.40
CA LEU A 11 -17.33 40.97 27.96
C LEU A 11 -16.08 40.24 27.44
N ILE A 12 -16.22 39.00 26.98
CA ILE A 12 -15.16 38.25 26.30
C ILE A 12 -15.25 38.55 24.80
N LEU A 13 -14.35 39.41 24.33
CA LEU A 13 -14.15 39.71 22.91
C LEU A 13 -13.18 38.67 22.32
N ALA A 14 -13.72 37.71 21.55
CA ALA A 14 -12.92 36.77 20.79
C ALA A 14 -12.41 37.43 19.50
N ALA A 15 -11.09 37.59 19.37
CA ALA A 15 -10.43 37.95 18.12
C ALA A 15 -9.23 37.02 17.91
N PHE A 16 -9.46 35.92 17.19
CA PHE A 16 -8.42 35.02 16.69
C PHE A 16 -8.23 35.32 15.21
N VAL A 17 -7.10 35.91 14.83
CA VAL A 17 -6.69 36.04 13.43
C VAL A 17 -5.23 35.63 13.32
N LEU A 18 -4.98 34.50 12.66
CA LEU A 18 -3.67 34.08 12.17
C LEU A 18 -3.77 33.91 10.66
N PRO A 19 -2.85 34.50 9.88
CA PRO A 19 -2.44 33.95 8.61
C PRO A 19 -0.98 33.50 8.68
N ALA A 20 -0.78 32.18 8.68
CA ALA A 20 0.49 31.54 8.38
C ALA A 20 0.70 31.55 6.85
N CYS A 21 1.79 32.16 6.36
CA CYS A 21 2.18 32.07 4.96
C CYS A 21 3.13 30.88 4.75
N THR A 22 2.62 29.88 4.05
CA THR A 22 3.33 28.75 3.44
C THR A 22 4.27 29.24 2.34
N LYS A 23 5.55 28.85 2.38
CA LYS A 23 6.42 28.83 1.19
C LYS A 23 6.38 27.42 0.60
N LYS A 24 5.60 27.28 -0.46
CA LYS A 24 5.46 26.08 -1.32
C LYS A 24 6.69 26.02 -2.22
N GLN A 25 7.52 25.00 -2.03
CA GLN A 25 8.57 24.64 -2.97
C GLN A 25 8.11 23.38 -3.68
N ASP A 26 7.74 23.51 -4.94
CA ASP A 26 7.34 22.40 -5.80
C ASP A 26 8.61 21.68 -6.28
N PRO A 27 8.81 20.37 -6.01
CA PRO A 27 9.86 19.63 -6.69
C PRO A 27 9.36 19.21 -8.09
N THR A 28 10.01 19.74 -9.12
CA THR A 28 9.92 19.27 -10.50
C THR A 28 10.44 17.83 -10.63
N PRO A 29 9.83 17.00 -11.48
CA PRO A 29 10.40 15.70 -11.82
C PRO A 29 11.71 15.90 -12.59
N VAL A 30 12.82 15.39 -12.04
CA VAL A 30 14.07 15.26 -12.78
C VAL A 30 13.88 14.12 -13.77
N GLY A 31 13.60 14.47 -15.02
CA GLY A 31 13.66 13.54 -16.13
C GLY A 31 15.08 13.04 -16.31
N THR A 32 15.33 11.78 -15.97
CA THR A 32 16.54 11.10 -16.44
C THR A 32 16.26 10.60 -17.85
N THR A 33 17.00 11.16 -18.79
CA THR A 33 17.04 10.76 -20.20
C THR A 33 17.41 9.29 -20.34
N ILE A 34 16.47 8.47 -20.81
CA ILE A 34 16.73 7.09 -21.22
C ILE A 34 17.33 7.10 -22.63
N GLY A 35 18.58 6.66 -22.73
CA GLY A 35 19.25 6.36 -23.99
C GLY A 35 18.64 5.11 -24.64
N SER A 36 18.46 5.19 -25.96
CA SER A 36 18.05 4.09 -26.83
C SER A 36 19.13 3.01 -26.96
N SER A 37 18.73 1.74 -26.89
CA SER A 37 19.26 0.62 -27.71
C SER A 37 18.40 -0.63 -27.43
N SER A 38 17.46 -0.97 -28.31
CA SER A 38 17.64 -1.95 -29.39
C SER A 38 17.81 -3.40 -28.91
N SER A 39 16.80 -4.20 -29.26
CA SER A 39 16.74 -5.65 -29.28
C SER A 39 18.03 -6.37 -29.71
N LYS A 40 18.37 -7.47 -29.01
CA LYS A 40 18.91 -8.72 -29.59
C LYS A 40 19.00 -9.86 -28.57
N SER A 41 18.90 -11.05 -29.12
CA SER A 41 18.81 -12.40 -28.57
C SER A 41 20.09 -12.96 -27.96
N SER A 42 19.88 -14.04 -27.19
CA SER A 42 20.68 -15.25 -26.99
C SER A 42 22.02 -15.21 -26.23
N ASP A 43 22.11 -16.20 -25.34
CA ASP A 43 23.28 -17.01 -24.92
C ASP A 43 23.85 -16.88 -23.50
N ILE A 44 24.15 -18.09 -23.01
CA ILE A 44 24.63 -18.58 -21.72
C ILE A 44 26.06 -18.10 -21.45
N GLY A 45 26.41 -17.81 -20.18
CA GLY A 45 27.82 -17.66 -19.79
C GLY A 45 28.08 -17.11 -18.40
N ASP A 46 28.21 -18.03 -17.44
CA ASP A 46 29.00 -18.03 -16.20
C ASP A 46 29.92 -16.82 -15.90
N SER A 47 29.79 -16.25 -14.69
CA SER A 47 30.96 -15.93 -13.85
C SER A 47 30.56 -15.61 -12.41
N ILE A 48 30.99 -16.50 -11.52
CA ILE A 48 31.04 -16.43 -10.07
C ILE A 48 32.09 -15.39 -9.60
N ILE A 49 31.70 -14.47 -8.71
CA ILE A 49 32.60 -13.92 -7.65
C ILE A 49 31.78 -13.86 -6.34
N PRO A 50 32.20 -14.55 -5.27
CA PRO A 50 31.54 -14.51 -3.97
C PRO A 50 32.24 -13.52 -3.02
N ALA A 51 31.48 -12.61 -2.42
CA ALA A 51 31.88 -11.92 -1.20
C ALA A 51 30.61 -11.70 -0.36
N GLY A 52 30.55 -12.37 0.79
CA GLY A 52 29.42 -12.33 1.71
C GLY A 52 29.73 -11.54 2.98
N ASP A 53 28.81 -10.67 3.35
CA ASP A 53 28.22 -10.43 4.67
C ASP A 53 27.02 -9.49 4.43
N GLY A 54 25.91 -9.45 5.15
CA GLY A 54 25.38 -10.14 6.31
C GLY A 54 23.89 -9.79 6.40
N THR A 55 23.16 -10.53 7.21
CA THR A 55 21.73 -10.34 7.57
C THR A 55 20.70 -10.74 6.50
N GLY A 56 20.15 -11.93 6.69
CA GLY A 56 19.10 -12.51 5.87
C GLY A 56 17.80 -11.73 5.91
N TRP A 57 17.58 -10.96 4.85
CA TRP A 57 16.28 -10.63 4.30
C TRP A 57 16.45 -11.01 2.82
N GLY A 58 15.70 -12.01 2.34
CA GLY A 58 15.83 -12.48 0.96
C GLY A 58 15.84 -11.28 0.01
N THR A 59 16.94 -11.13 -0.73
CA THR A 59 17.08 -10.10 -1.78
C THR A 59 16.36 -10.52 -3.05
N ASP A 60 15.61 -11.60 -2.97
CA ASP A 60 14.65 -12.13 -3.92
C ASP A 60 13.38 -11.25 -3.89
N LEU A 61 13.54 -9.93 -3.98
CA LEU A 61 12.56 -9.09 -4.65
C LEU A 61 12.67 -9.43 -6.15
N GLU A 62 12.37 -10.67 -6.52
CA GLU A 62 11.84 -10.97 -7.84
C GLU A 62 10.57 -10.11 -7.89
N PRO A 63 10.55 -9.02 -8.67
CA PRO A 63 9.31 -8.32 -8.89
C PRO A 63 8.42 -9.39 -9.50
N ARG A 64 7.42 -9.89 -8.76
CA ARG A 64 6.32 -10.66 -9.35
C ARG A 64 5.69 -9.71 -10.34
N ALA A 65 6.20 -9.76 -11.57
CA ALA A 65 5.85 -8.86 -12.62
C ALA A 65 4.33 -8.95 -12.81
N LEU A 66 3.74 -7.84 -13.21
CA LEU A 66 2.31 -7.66 -13.50
C LEU A 66 1.80 -8.53 -14.67
N GLY A 67 2.30 -9.75 -14.83
CA GLY A 67 2.08 -10.62 -15.97
C GLY A 67 2.06 -12.13 -15.67
N ASP A 68 2.44 -12.59 -14.47
CA ASP A 68 2.25 -14.00 -14.12
C ASP A 68 0.90 -14.19 -13.43
N GLY A 69 -0.08 -14.67 -14.19
CA GLY A 69 -1.35 -15.17 -13.67
C GLY A 69 -2.57 -14.29 -13.89
N ILE A 70 -2.42 -12.99 -14.19
CA ILE A 70 -3.56 -12.08 -14.39
C ILE A 70 -4.04 -12.12 -15.84
N ASP A 71 -5.30 -12.51 -16.05
CA ASP A 71 -6.02 -12.29 -17.31
C ASP A 71 -7.09 -11.22 -17.10
N LEU A 72 -6.82 -10.01 -17.59
CA LEU A 72 -7.73 -8.86 -17.49
C LEU A 72 -8.97 -9.01 -18.35
N GLY A 73 -8.88 -9.73 -19.48
CA GLY A 73 -10.02 -9.98 -20.36
C GLY A 73 -11.02 -10.95 -19.74
N ALA A 74 -10.51 -11.94 -18.99
CA ALA A 74 -11.32 -12.94 -18.29
C ALA A 74 -11.66 -12.57 -16.83
N ASN A 75 -11.05 -11.52 -16.27
CA ASN A 75 -11.14 -11.17 -14.84
C ASN A 75 -10.75 -12.37 -13.95
N THR A 76 -9.64 -13.02 -14.30
CA THR A 76 -9.11 -14.18 -13.57
C THR A 76 -7.67 -13.97 -13.11
N TYR A 77 -7.31 -14.64 -12.03
CA TYR A 77 -5.94 -14.75 -11.53
C TYR A 77 -5.60 -16.22 -11.31
N ASN A 78 -4.53 -16.73 -11.94
CA ASN A 78 -4.16 -18.15 -11.94
C ASN A 78 -5.32 -19.09 -12.31
N GLY A 79 -6.16 -18.66 -13.25
CA GLY A 79 -7.34 -19.42 -13.69
C GLY A 79 -8.54 -19.37 -12.73
N ARG A 80 -8.44 -18.66 -11.61
CA ARG A 80 -9.54 -18.42 -10.66
C ARG A 80 -10.23 -17.09 -10.91
N GLN A 81 -11.53 -17.02 -10.68
CA GLN A 81 -12.29 -15.80 -10.85
C GLN A 81 -11.97 -14.79 -9.74
N MET A 82 -11.63 -13.55 -10.12
CA MET A 82 -11.43 -12.45 -9.18
C MET A 82 -12.76 -11.80 -8.80
N VAL A 83 -13.10 -11.78 -7.52
CA VAL A 83 -14.31 -11.14 -7.00
C VAL A 83 -13.91 -10.02 -6.03
N ARG A 84 -14.01 -8.77 -6.51
CA ARG A 84 -13.67 -7.55 -5.76
C ARG A 84 -14.84 -7.06 -4.91
N GLY A 85 -14.56 -6.29 -3.87
CA GLY A 85 -15.56 -5.60 -3.05
C GLY A 85 -16.32 -6.47 -2.04
N VAL A 86 -16.04 -7.77 -1.98
CA VAL A 86 -16.57 -8.67 -0.93
C VAL A 86 -15.98 -8.29 0.43
N LEU A 87 -14.68 -7.99 0.44
CA LEU A 87 -13.93 -7.57 1.62
C LEU A 87 -13.54 -6.10 1.50
N GLN A 88 -13.45 -5.42 2.65
CA GLN A 88 -13.00 -4.03 2.68
C GLN A 88 -11.47 -3.94 2.51
N PRO A 89 -10.97 -2.92 1.80
CA PRO A 89 -9.54 -2.69 1.68
C PRO A 89 -8.92 -2.21 3.00
N VAL A 90 -7.65 -2.56 3.18
CA VAL A 90 -6.82 -2.15 4.32
C VAL A 90 -6.02 -0.91 3.92
N TYR A 91 -6.15 0.19 4.66
CA TYR A 91 -5.47 1.45 4.37
C TYR A 91 -4.17 1.63 5.16
N PHE A 92 -3.23 2.36 4.57
CA PHE A 92 -1.89 2.57 5.10
C PHE A 92 -1.54 4.05 5.23
N GLY A 93 -0.65 4.33 6.19
CA GLY A 93 -0.02 5.64 6.32
C GLY A 93 0.88 5.98 5.14
N PHE A 94 1.21 7.26 5.02
CA PHE A 94 2.22 7.73 4.07
C PHE A 94 3.56 7.01 4.35
N ASP A 95 4.21 6.55 3.29
CA ASP A 95 5.51 5.87 3.35
C ASP A 95 5.59 4.72 4.37
N SER A 96 4.50 3.95 4.50
CA SER A 96 4.39 2.90 5.52
C SER A 96 3.72 1.64 4.98
N SER A 97 4.20 0.49 5.45
CA SER A 97 3.57 -0.83 5.35
C SER A 97 3.05 -1.35 6.69
N SER A 98 3.08 -0.53 7.74
CA SER A 98 2.59 -0.94 9.06
C SER A 98 1.06 -0.86 9.13
N ILE A 99 0.43 -1.91 9.66
CA ILE A 99 -1.03 -2.01 9.79
C ILE A 99 -1.47 -1.33 11.10
N ALA A 100 -2.19 -0.22 10.95
CA ALA A 100 -2.78 0.50 12.07
C ALA A 100 -3.83 -0.35 12.80
N ALA A 101 -4.00 -0.14 14.11
CA ALA A 101 -4.96 -0.90 14.92
C ALA A 101 -6.40 -0.81 14.40
N ALA A 102 -6.80 0.35 13.87
CA ALA A 102 -8.13 0.58 13.29
C ALA A 102 -8.42 -0.27 12.04
N GLU A 103 -7.38 -0.77 11.37
CA GLU A 103 -7.50 -1.54 10.12
C GLU A 103 -7.51 -3.06 10.36
N ARG A 104 -7.11 -3.50 11.56
CA ARG A 104 -6.98 -4.93 11.91
C ARG A 104 -8.32 -5.66 11.87
N SER A 105 -9.42 -5.00 12.21
CA SER A 105 -10.76 -5.60 12.16
C SER A 105 -11.16 -6.05 10.75
N LYS A 106 -10.69 -5.36 9.70
CA LYS A 106 -10.93 -5.75 8.31
C LYS A 106 -10.22 -7.06 7.96
N LEU A 107 -8.99 -7.24 8.45
CA LEU A 107 -8.24 -8.48 8.30
C LEU A 107 -8.84 -9.62 9.14
N GLN A 108 -9.37 -9.32 10.33
CA GLN A 108 -10.13 -10.30 11.12
C GLN A 108 -11.37 -10.79 10.36
N ASN A 109 -12.11 -9.88 9.71
CA ASN A 109 -13.26 -10.25 8.87
C ASN A 109 -12.83 -11.10 7.67
N ALA A 110 -11.69 -10.80 7.04
CA ALA A 110 -11.14 -11.61 5.96
C ALA A 110 -10.75 -13.03 6.43
N ALA A 111 -10.14 -13.15 7.61
CA ALA A 111 -9.84 -14.45 8.21
C ALA A 111 -11.13 -15.26 8.45
N THR A 112 -12.17 -14.64 9.02
CA THR A 112 -13.49 -15.26 9.20
C THR A 112 -14.07 -15.74 7.88
N HIS A 113 -14.05 -14.90 6.84
CA HIS A 113 -14.51 -15.30 5.50
C HIS A 113 -13.80 -16.54 4.98
N LEU A 114 -12.47 -16.60 5.09
CA LEU A 114 -11.69 -17.75 4.62
C LEU A 114 -11.91 -19.02 5.45
N MET A 115 -12.25 -18.90 6.74
CA MET A 115 -12.65 -20.04 7.56
C MET A 115 -14.02 -20.58 7.17
N GLU A 116 -14.97 -19.70 6.88
CA GLU A 116 -16.33 -20.06 6.47
C GLU A 116 -16.40 -20.59 5.03
N ASN A 117 -15.44 -20.21 4.18
CA ASN A 117 -15.36 -20.60 2.77
C ASN A 117 -14.01 -21.27 2.47
N PRO A 118 -13.83 -22.57 2.78
CA PRO A 118 -12.54 -23.26 2.63
C PRO A 118 -12.01 -23.36 1.19
N SER A 119 -12.89 -23.24 0.19
CA SER A 119 -12.53 -23.26 -1.23
C SER A 119 -11.99 -21.92 -1.75
N ASP A 120 -12.36 -20.82 -1.09
CA ASP A 120 -11.98 -19.48 -1.53
C ASP A 120 -10.49 -19.26 -1.26
N GLU A 121 -9.82 -18.52 -2.13
CA GLU A 121 -8.47 -18.02 -1.89
C GLU A 121 -8.51 -16.49 -1.87
N LEU A 122 -7.42 -15.86 -1.45
CA LEU A 122 -7.33 -14.42 -1.35
C LEU A 122 -6.15 -13.90 -2.17
N LEU A 123 -6.40 -12.96 -3.07
CA LEU A 123 -5.37 -12.12 -3.67
C LEU A 123 -5.32 -10.78 -2.94
N MET A 124 -4.12 -10.42 -2.48
CA MET A 124 -3.83 -9.12 -1.88
C MET A 124 -3.07 -8.24 -2.87
N GLU A 125 -3.75 -7.22 -3.39
CA GLU A 125 -3.14 -6.23 -4.29
C GLU A 125 -2.69 -5.00 -3.51
N GLY A 126 -1.38 -4.72 -3.51
CA GLY A 126 -0.79 -3.55 -2.85
C GLY A 126 -0.73 -2.33 -3.75
N HIS A 127 -1.28 -1.22 -3.30
CA HIS A 127 -1.33 0.07 -4.01
C HIS A 127 -0.62 1.18 -3.23
N CYS A 128 -0.11 2.15 -3.98
CA CYS A 128 0.55 3.35 -3.49
C CYS A 128 -0.10 4.60 -4.08
N ASP A 129 0.11 5.74 -3.41
CA ASP A 129 -0.22 7.04 -3.99
C ASP A 129 0.81 7.46 -5.05
N TRP A 130 0.59 8.59 -5.71
CA TRP A 130 1.39 9.03 -6.86
C TRP A 130 2.78 9.57 -6.47
N TYR A 131 3.09 9.71 -5.17
CA TYR A 131 4.38 10.24 -4.73
C TYR A 131 5.46 9.16 -4.80
N GLY A 132 6.65 9.53 -5.29
CA GLY A 132 7.80 8.63 -5.39
C GLY A 132 8.01 8.09 -6.82
N THR A 133 9.03 7.26 -6.97
CA THR A 133 9.30 6.58 -8.26
C THR A 133 8.42 5.34 -8.40
N GLU A 134 8.20 4.90 -9.63
CA GLU A 134 7.43 3.70 -9.94
C GLU A 134 8.02 2.46 -9.24
N ASP A 135 9.32 2.21 -9.39
CA ASP A 135 10.01 1.07 -8.75
C ASP A 135 9.90 1.09 -7.23
N TYR A 136 10.02 2.29 -6.63
CA TYR A 136 9.86 2.44 -5.19
C TYR A 136 8.45 2.08 -4.75
N ASN A 137 7.45 2.59 -5.47
CA ASN A 137 6.06 2.33 -5.18
C ASN A 137 5.69 0.86 -5.42
N LEU A 138 6.27 0.21 -6.42
CA LEU A 138 6.12 -1.22 -6.64
C LEU A 138 6.65 -2.01 -5.45
N ALA A 139 7.85 -1.70 -4.95
CA ALA A 139 8.39 -2.35 -3.76
C ALA A 139 7.59 -2.04 -2.49
N LEU A 140 7.08 -0.82 -2.32
CA LEU A 140 6.25 -0.44 -1.17
C LEU A 140 4.87 -1.13 -1.19
N GLY A 141 4.25 -1.25 -2.36
CA GLY A 141 3.00 -1.98 -2.55
C GLY A 141 3.18 -3.46 -2.18
N ASP A 142 4.28 -4.07 -2.60
CA ASP A 142 4.62 -5.45 -2.26
C ASP A 142 4.77 -5.63 -0.74
N ARG A 143 5.53 -4.74 -0.08
CA ARG A 143 5.65 -4.75 1.40
C ARG A 143 4.29 -4.63 2.11
N ARG A 144 3.37 -3.80 1.60
CA ARG A 144 2.01 -3.66 2.16
C ARG A 144 1.21 -4.94 2.04
N ALA A 145 1.20 -5.56 0.86
CA ALA A 145 0.50 -6.82 0.61
C ALA A 145 1.06 -7.94 1.50
N ASN A 146 2.39 -8.08 1.58
CA ASN A 146 3.05 -9.04 2.46
C ASN A 146 2.71 -8.79 3.95
N SER A 147 2.71 -7.53 4.40
CA SER A 147 2.35 -7.20 5.79
C SER A 147 0.91 -7.63 6.14
N ALA A 148 -0.03 -7.46 5.21
CA ALA A 148 -1.41 -7.91 5.38
C ALA A 148 -1.52 -9.44 5.38
N ARG A 149 -0.80 -10.13 4.49
CA ARG A 149 -0.72 -11.60 4.44
C ARG A 149 -0.20 -12.15 5.75
N ASP A 150 0.93 -11.63 6.22
CA ASP A 150 1.59 -12.11 7.43
C ASP A 150 0.70 -11.88 8.66
N TYR A 151 -0.06 -10.78 8.69
CA TYR A 151 -1.06 -10.56 9.73
C TYR A 151 -2.18 -11.63 9.69
N LEU A 152 -2.71 -11.99 8.51
CA LEU A 152 -3.68 -13.09 8.40
C LEU A 152 -3.09 -14.44 8.84
N ALA A 153 -1.81 -14.68 8.58
CA ALA A 153 -1.13 -15.87 9.08
C ALA A 153 -1.13 -15.92 10.62
N THR A 154 -0.95 -14.77 11.30
CA THR A 154 -1.08 -14.72 12.77
C THR A 154 -2.50 -15.00 13.29
N LEU A 155 -3.51 -14.84 12.43
CA LEU A 155 -4.90 -15.20 12.73
C LEU A 155 -5.23 -16.67 12.40
N GLY A 156 -4.26 -17.45 11.91
CA GLY A 156 -4.41 -18.87 11.62
C GLY A 156 -4.81 -19.19 10.17
N VAL A 157 -4.80 -18.21 9.26
CA VAL A 157 -5.00 -18.46 7.83
C VAL A 157 -3.71 -19.04 7.23
N SER A 158 -3.80 -20.16 6.50
CA SER A 158 -2.63 -20.68 5.78
C SER A 158 -2.17 -19.70 4.72
N THR A 159 -0.86 -19.42 4.66
CA THR A 159 -0.26 -18.54 3.64
C THR A 159 -0.43 -19.08 2.24
N ASP A 160 -0.58 -20.40 2.07
CA ASP A 160 -0.79 -21.03 0.76
C ASP A 160 -2.15 -20.67 0.14
N ARG A 161 -3.07 -20.11 0.93
CA ARG A 161 -4.38 -19.60 0.45
C ARG A 161 -4.36 -18.12 0.12
N ILE A 162 -3.20 -17.47 0.22
CA ILE A 162 -3.06 -16.03 0.06
C ILE A 162 -1.93 -15.75 -0.93
N ASP A 163 -2.30 -15.20 -2.08
CA ASP A 163 -1.36 -14.64 -3.04
C ASP A 163 -1.22 -13.12 -2.84
N THR A 164 -0.05 -12.59 -3.21
CA THR A 164 0.27 -11.16 -3.12
C THR A 164 0.72 -10.63 -4.47
N LEU A 165 0.25 -9.45 -4.82
CA LEU A 165 0.65 -8.71 -6.02
C LEU A 165 0.87 -7.25 -5.65
N SER A 166 1.86 -6.61 -6.26
CA SER A 166 2.01 -5.16 -6.16
C SER A 166 1.57 -4.47 -7.44
N LYS A 167 0.69 -3.48 -7.30
CA LYS A 167 0.27 -2.55 -8.35
C LYS A 167 1.04 -1.23 -8.26
N GLY A 168 1.81 -1.02 -7.19
CA GLY A 168 2.51 0.23 -6.94
C GLY A 168 1.60 1.44 -7.12
N SER A 169 2.09 2.44 -7.87
CA SER A 169 1.33 3.66 -8.18
C SER A 169 0.58 3.62 -9.51
N LEU A 170 0.43 2.44 -10.13
CA LEU A 170 -0.19 2.32 -11.47
C LEU A 170 -1.64 2.79 -11.53
N GLU A 171 -2.35 2.71 -10.40
CA GLU A 171 -3.74 3.12 -10.26
C GLU A 171 -3.88 4.35 -9.35
N ALA A 172 -2.78 5.06 -9.09
CA ALA A 172 -2.79 6.24 -8.24
C ALA A 172 -3.47 7.43 -8.93
N THR A 173 -4.20 8.23 -8.15
CA THR A 173 -4.79 9.47 -8.62
C THR A 173 -3.73 10.58 -8.58
N ALA A 174 -3.22 10.97 -9.75
CA ALA A 174 -2.21 12.02 -9.87
C ALA A 174 -2.73 13.40 -9.42
N GLY A 175 -1.84 14.20 -8.83
CA GLY A 175 -2.10 15.61 -8.50
C GLY A 175 -2.78 15.87 -7.16
N LEU A 176 -3.16 14.83 -6.41
CA LEU A 176 -3.74 14.97 -5.06
C LEU A 176 -2.68 15.35 -4.02
N SER A 177 -3.07 16.12 -2.99
CA SER A 177 -2.19 16.34 -1.84
C SER A 177 -1.96 15.04 -1.04
N LYS A 178 -0.96 15.00 -0.16
CA LYS A 178 -0.70 13.84 0.71
C LYS A 178 -1.90 13.48 1.61
N SER A 179 -2.67 14.49 2.05
CA SER A 179 -3.88 14.28 2.85
C SER A 179 -5.03 13.70 2.04
N GLU A 180 -5.14 14.03 0.76
CA GLU A 180 -6.24 13.59 -0.11
C GLU A 180 -5.96 12.23 -0.75
N SER A 181 -4.70 11.90 -1.00
CA SER A 181 -4.25 10.64 -1.60
C SER A 181 -4.34 9.41 -0.67
N GLY A 182 -4.92 9.55 0.52
CA GLY A 182 -5.00 8.45 1.48
C GLY A 182 -5.77 7.21 1.01
N GLN A 183 -6.69 7.38 0.07
CA GLN A 183 -7.47 6.28 -0.49
C GLN A 183 -6.65 5.39 -1.45
N ASP A 184 -5.54 5.90 -1.99
CA ASP A 184 -4.68 5.15 -2.91
C ASP A 184 -3.67 4.27 -2.16
N ARG A 185 -3.37 4.61 -0.89
CA ARG A 185 -2.48 3.84 -0.03
C ARG A 185 -3.23 2.68 0.61
N ARG A 186 -3.43 1.59 -0.13
CA ARG A 186 -4.25 0.47 0.32
C ARG A 186 -3.70 -0.89 -0.08
N VAL A 187 -4.21 -1.93 0.55
CA VAL A 187 -4.23 -3.29 0.03
C VAL A 187 -5.69 -3.63 -0.26
N GLU A 188 -5.96 -4.00 -1.51
CA GLU A 188 -7.27 -4.52 -1.93
C GLU A 188 -7.32 -6.04 -1.68
N LEU A 189 -8.43 -6.49 -1.10
CA LEU A 189 -8.65 -7.89 -0.72
C LEU A 189 -9.66 -8.50 -1.70
N ILE A 190 -9.19 -9.42 -2.54
CA ILE A 190 -9.94 -9.95 -3.67
C ILE A 190 -10.11 -11.44 -3.48
N ILE A 191 -11.36 -11.90 -3.49
CA ILE A 191 -11.65 -13.32 -3.38
C ILE A 191 -11.38 -14.00 -4.71
N LEU A 192 -10.66 -15.12 -4.66
CA LEU A 192 -10.40 -16.01 -5.79
C LEU A 192 -11.29 -17.24 -5.68
N LYS A 193 -12.16 -17.44 -6.68
CA LYS A 193 -13.10 -18.56 -6.77
C LYS A 193 -12.76 -19.55 -7.88
#